data_AF-A0A379D9I1-F1
#
_entry.id   AF-A0A379D9I1-F1
#
_cell.length_a   1.000
_cell.length_b   1.000
_cell.length_c   1.000
_cell.angle_alpha   90.00
_cell.angle_beta   90.00
_cell.angle_gamma   90.00
#
_symmetry.space_group_name_H-M   'P 1'
#
loop_
_entity.id
_entity.type
_entity.pdbx_description
1 polymer ?
#
loop_
_entity_poly.entity_id
_entity_poly.type
_entity_poly.pdbx_seq_one_letter_code
_entity_poly.pdbx_strand_id
1 'polypeptide(L)'
;MSSGKVKVQIDDMNFYVVGGEEQKVRKFADDLDKRIKMVQNSNYRLNQVQALILTALNILEEKDREADKINSIQEGSIEEKNLNTLNELEELKTKLVSLSAENEKLKDRYDKKQKDYDSLVNENQKLIEDAKQFNLKIKECTDEVEKIKSEKNSLEEQIFEAQKRIIDLNREIESLNDR
;
A
#
# COMPACT_ATOMS: atom_id res chain seq x y z
N MET A 1 5.85 50.82 -4.90
CA MET A 1 5.27 51.92 -4.11
C MET A 1 5.56 53.23 -4.82
N SER A 2 4.66 53.72 -5.68
CA SER A 2 4.71 55.12 -6.11
C SER A 2 3.71 55.88 -5.26
N SER A 3 4.20 56.57 -4.23
CA SER A 3 3.43 57.45 -3.35
C SER A 3 3.05 58.75 -4.07
N GLY A 4 2.43 58.63 -5.25
CA GLY A 4 1.94 59.75 -6.04
C GLY A 4 0.63 60.27 -5.48
N LYS A 5 0.49 61.60 -5.45
CA LYS A 5 -0.81 62.22 -5.21
C LYS A 5 -1.61 62.17 -6.50
N VAL A 6 -2.81 61.62 -6.45
CA VAL A 6 -3.72 61.60 -7.61
C VAL A 6 -4.71 62.74 -7.43
N LYS A 7 -4.80 63.64 -8.41
CA LYS A 7 -5.80 64.70 -8.45
C LYS A 7 -7.12 64.12 -8.97
N VAL A 8 -8.20 64.31 -8.23
CA VAL A 8 -9.56 63.89 -8.59
C VAL A 8 -10.56 65.01 -8.32
N GLN A 9 -11.70 64.99 -9.01
CA GLN A 9 -12.80 65.93 -8.81
C GLN A 9 -13.99 65.20 -8.21
N ILE A 10 -14.53 65.72 -7.11
CA ILE A 10 -15.69 65.17 -6.40
C ILE A 10 -16.56 66.36 -5.98
N ASP A 11 -17.85 66.34 -6.31
CA ASP A 11 -18.82 67.39 -5.94
C ASP A 11 -18.32 68.81 -6.31
N ASP A 12 -17.82 68.93 -7.55
CA ASP A 12 -17.21 70.16 -8.12
C ASP A 12 -15.96 70.71 -7.40
N MET A 13 -15.41 69.95 -6.45
CA MET A 13 -14.18 70.28 -5.74
C MET A 13 -13.00 69.40 -6.18
N ASN A 14 -11.80 69.97 -6.21
CA ASN A 14 -10.57 69.23 -6.53
C ASN A 14 -9.89 68.70 -5.27
N PHE A 15 -9.63 67.39 -5.22
CA PHE A 15 -8.95 66.71 -4.12
C PHE A 15 -7.66 66.03 -4.58
N TYR A 16 -6.71 65.92 -3.67
CA TYR A 16 -5.48 65.14 -3.86
C TYR A 16 -5.51 63.94 -2.92
N VAL A 17 -5.77 62.75 -3.48
CA VAL A 17 -5.80 61.50 -2.71
C VAL A 17 -4.40 60.90 -2.68
N VAL A 18 -3.96 60.49 -1.50
CA VAL A 18 -2.64 59.91 -1.27
C VAL A 18 -2.75 58.38 -1.24
N GLY A 19 -2.05 57.71 -2.15
CA GLY A 19 -1.96 56.25 -2.19
C GLY A 19 -3.00 55.58 -3.10
N GLY A 20 -2.75 54.31 -3.42
CA GLY A 20 -3.54 53.52 -4.36
C GLY A 20 -3.08 53.63 -5.81
N GLU A 21 -3.57 52.73 -6.65
CA GLU A 21 -3.37 52.79 -8.10
C GLU A 21 -4.23 53.92 -8.69
N GLU A 22 -3.65 54.75 -9.57
CA GLU A 22 -4.32 55.92 -10.14
C GLU A 22 -5.69 55.59 -10.76
N GLN A 23 -5.79 54.46 -11.48
CA GLN A 23 -7.05 54.01 -12.10
C GLN A 23 -8.13 53.68 -11.06
N LYS A 24 -7.76 53.05 -9.94
CA LYS A 24 -8.71 52.70 -8.87
C LYS A 24 -9.18 53.96 -8.14
N VAL A 25 -8.26 54.88 -7.85
CA VAL A 25 -8.57 56.15 -7.18
C VAL A 25 -9.53 57.01 -8.00
N ARG A 26 -9.30 57.13 -9.32
CA ARG A 26 -10.23 57.84 -10.22
C ARG A 26 -11.61 57.19 -10.26
N LYS A 27 -11.68 55.86 -10.38
CA LYS A 27 -12.96 55.12 -10.34
C LYS A 27 -13.72 55.34 -9.02
N PHE A 28 -13.04 55.30 -7.88
CA PHE A 28 -13.67 55.57 -6.59
C PHE A 28 -14.17 57.01 -6.47
N ALA A 29 -13.44 57.99 -7.02
CA ALA A 29 -13.88 59.37 -7.06
C ALA A 29 -15.13 59.53 -7.93
N ASP A 30 -15.15 58.92 -9.12
CA ASP A 30 -16.31 58.96 -10.04
C ASP A 30 -17.56 58.31 -9.41
N ASP A 31 -17.39 57.17 -8.73
CA ASP A 31 -18.49 56.48 -8.05
C ASP A 31 -18.99 57.23 -6.81
N LEU A 32 -18.07 57.85 -6.05
CA LEU A 32 -18.42 58.71 -4.93
C LEU A 32 -19.21 59.95 -5.42
N ASP A 33 -18.76 60.60 -6.49
CA ASP A 33 -19.44 61.76 -7.08
C ASP A 33 -20.87 61.41 -7.55
N LYS A 34 -21.04 60.27 -8.22
CA LYS A 34 -22.38 59.75 -8.59
C LYS A 34 -23.27 59.51 -7.37
N ARG A 35 -22.73 58.91 -6.31
CA ARG A 35 -23.47 58.62 -5.08
C ARG A 35 -23.87 59.89 -4.34
N ILE A 36 -22.98 60.89 -4.26
CA ILE A 36 -23.27 62.21 -3.68
C ILE A 36 -24.41 62.88 -4.45
N LYS A 37 -24.34 62.92 -5.79
CA LYS A 37 -25.39 63.49 -6.65
C LYS A 37 -26.73 62.76 -6.49
N MET A 38 -26.71 61.43 -6.38
CA MET A 38 -27.92 60.63 -6.14
C MET A 38 -28.58 60.95 -4.80
N VAL A 39 -27.78 61.09 -3.73
CA VAL A 39 -28.26 61.44 -2.38
C VAL A 39 -28.80 62.87 -2.35
N GLN A 40 -28.12 63.82 -2.99
CA GLN A 40 -28.56 65.21 -3.14
C GLN A 40 -29.90 65.29 -3.88
N ASN A 41 -30.04 64.60 -5.03
CA ASN A 41 -31.27 64.58 -5.83
C ASN A 41 -32.44 63.89 -5.11
N SER A 42 -32.15 62.95 -4.20
CA SER A 42 -33.20 62.25 -3.44
C SER A 42 -33.65 63.02 -2.19
N ASN A 43 -32.88 64.03 -1.76
CA ASN A 43 -33.10 64.75 -0.51
C ASN A 43 -32.95 66.26 -0.66
N TYR A 44 -33.88 66.90 -1.37
CA TYR A 44 -33.89 68.33 -1.68
C TYR A 44 -33.86 69.31 -0.47
N ARG A 45 -34.02 68.80 0.76
CA ARG A 45 -33.98 69.60 2.00
C ARG A 45 -32.63 69.59 2.71
N LEU A 46 -31.68 68.79 2.25
CA LEU A 46 -30.37 68.65 2.88
C LEU A 46 -29.37 69.67 2.33
N ASN A 47 -28.60 70.27 3.23
CA ASN A 47 -27.39 71.03 2.90
C ASN A 47 -26.33 70.06 2.31
N GLN A 48 -25.48 70.56 1.41
CA GLN A 48 -24.31 69.85 0.86
C GLN A 48 -23.54 69.01 1.90
N VAL A 49 -23.24 69.57 3.08
CA VAL A 49 -22.55 68.86 4.18
C VAL A 49 -23.40 67.69 4.71
N GLN A 50 -24.70 67.86 4.84
CA GLN A 50 -25.60 66.80 5.30
C GLN A 50 -25.74 65.68 4.26
N ALA A 51 -25.77 66.03 2.97
CA ALA A 51 -25.77 65.06 1.88
C ALA A 51 -24.46 64.25 1.83
N LEU A 52 -23.31 64.90 2.05
CA LEU A 52 -22.01 64.24 2.17
C LEU A 52 -21.97 63.29 3.38
N ILE A 53 -22.44 63.72 4.56
CA ILE A 53 -22.50 62.87 5.77
C ILE A 53 -23.39 61.64 5.53
N LEU A 54 -24.57 61.82 4.93
CA LEU A 54 -25.47 60.71 4.63
C LEU A 54 -24.88 59.74 3.60
N THR A 55 -24.21 60.28 2.58
CA THR A 55 -23.50 59.45 1.59
C THR A 55 -22.39 58.64 2.24
N ALA A 56 -21.61 59.26 3.13
CA ALA A 56 -20.55 58.58 3.88
C ALA A 56 -21.12 57.47 4.79
N LEU A 57 -22.25 57.73 5.47
CA LEU A 57 -22.92 56.74 6.31
C LEU A 57 -23.41 55.54 5.51
N ASN A 58 -24.05 55.78 4.35
CA ASN A 58 -24.53 54.71 3.48
C ASN A 58 -23.38 53.83 2.95
N ILE A 59 -22.24 54.44 2.60
CA ILE A 59 -21.04 53.70 2.16
C ILE A 59 -20.48 52.84 3.30
N LEU A 60 -20.46 53.37 4.53
CA LEU A 60 -20.00 52.62 5.70
C LEU A 60 -20.92 51.44 6.00
N GLU A 61 -22.24 51.63 5.95
CA GLU A 61 -23.22 50.55 6.15
C GLU A 61 -23.09 49.46 5.07
N GLU A 62 -22.96 49.85 3.79
CA GLU A 62 -22.78 48.91 2.68
C GLU A 62 -21.50 48.09 2.86
N LYS A 63 -20.39 48.74 3.25
CA LYS A 63 -19.12 48.07 3.52
C LYS A 63 -19.24 47.07 4.68
N ASP A 64 -19.93 47.44 5.76
CA ASP A 64 -20.12 46.56 6.92
C ASP A 64 -20.97 45.33 6.53
N ARG A 65 -22.07 45.55 5.80
CA ARG A 65 -22.91 44.48 5.26
C ARG A 65 -22.16 43.55 4.30
N GLU A 66 -21.26 44.08 3.48
CA GLU A 66 -20.42 43.27 2.60
C GLU A 66 -19.40 42.45 3.38
N ALA A 67 -18.80 43.01 4.44
CA ALA A 67 -17.89 42.28 5.31
C ALA A 67 -18.58 41.10 6.00
N ASP A 68 -19.79 41.29 6.53
CA ASP A 68 -20.59 40.22 7.14
C ASP A 68 -20.92 39.09 6.16
N LYS A 69 -21.27 39.43 4.92
CA LYS A 69 -21.50 38.44 3.85
C LYS A 69 -20.24 37.65 3.52
N ILE A 70 -19.09 38.31 3.43
CA ILE A 70 -17.81 37.63 3.17
C ILE A 70 -17.47 36.67 4.31
N ASN A 71 -17.64 37.10 5.56
CA ASN A 71 -17.34 36.28 6.73
C ASN A 71 -18.22 35.02 6.76
N SER A 72 -19.54 35.17 6.60
CA SER A 72 -20.47 34.02 6.57
C SER A 72 -20.20 33.04 5.42
N ILE A 73 -19.84 33.53 4.23
CA ILE A 73 -19.45 32.67 3.10
C ILE A 73 -18.14 31.93 3.40
N GLN A 74 -17.16 32.60 4.00
CA GLN A 74 -15.90 31.99 4.38
C GLN A 74 -16.09 30.93 5.46
N GLU A 75 -16.88 31.21 6.49
CA GLU A 75 -17.23 30.26 7.56
C GLU A 75 -17.91 29.02 6.98
N GLY A 76 -18.94 29.19 6.15
CA GLY A 76 -19.62 28.05 5.50
C GLY A 76 -18.68 27.22 4.61
N SER A 77 -17.77 27.87 3.86
CA SER A 77 -16.79 27.16 3.04
C SER A 77 -15.75 26.40 3.87
N ILE A 78 -15.34 26.94 5.01
CA ILE A 78 -14.41 26.29 5.94
C ILE A 78 -15.09 25.09 6.60
N GLU A 79 -16.33 25.23 7.04
CA GLU A 79 -17.12 24.14 7.63
C GLU A 79 -17.31 22.98 6.65
N GLU A 80 -17.65 23.27 5.40
CA GLU A 80 -17.81 22.25 4.36
C GLU A 80 -16.49 21.51 4.05
N LYS A 81 -15.38 22.25 3.95
CA LYS A 81 -14.06 21.64 3.78
C LYS A 81 -13.68 20.78 4.99
N ASN A 82 -13.91 21.26 6.20
CA ASN A 82 -13.62 20.52 7.41
C ASN A 82 -14.44 19.22 7.48
N LEU A 83 -15.73 19.27 7.14
CA LEU A 83 -16.60 18.10 7.09
C LEU A 83 -16.09 17.06 6.07
N ASN A 84 -15.73 17.50 4.86
CA ASN A 84 -15.18 16.61 3.84
C ASN A 84 -13.87 15.97 4.29
N THR A 85 -12.95 16.74 4.86
CA THR A 85 -11.69 16.20 5.40
C THR A 85 -11.90 15.23 6.55
N LEU A 86 -12.93 15.45 7.38
CA LEU A 86 -13.28 14.56 8.47
C LEU A 86 -13.79 13.21 7.95
N ASN A 87 -14.68 13.24 6.95
CA ASN A 87 -15.19 12.03 6.30
C ASN A 87 -14.06 11.23 5.64
N GLU A 88 -13.15 11.89 4.91
CA GLU A 88 -11.98 11.26 4.31
C GLU A 88 -11.06 10.62 5.38
N LEU A 89 -10.87 11.30 6.53
CA LEU A 89 -10.10 10.76 7.64
C LEU A 89 -10.75 9.51 8.25
N GLU A 90 -12.08 9.49 8.40
CA GLU A 90 -12.79 8.32 8.89
C GLU A 90 -12.72 7.14 7.91
N GLU A 91 -12.89 7.39 6.61
CA GLU A 91 -12.72 6.38 5.56
C GLU A 91 -11.30 5.81 5.54
N LEU A 92 -10.27 6.66 5.61
CA LEU A 92 -8.89 6.22 5.67
C LEU A 92 -8.61 5.41 6.95
N LYS A 93 -9.16 5.82 8.08
CA LYS A 93 -9.02 5.12 9.36
C LYS A 93 -9.65 3.73 9.32
N THR A 94 -10.86 3.60 8.77
CA THR A 94 -11.53 2.30 8.64
C THR A 94 -10.75 1.37 7.70
N LYS A 95 -10.26 1.90 6.57
CA LYS A 95 -9.41 1.16 5.64
C LYS A 95 -8.09 0.70 6.28
N LEU A 96 -7.46 1.56 7.09
CA LEU A 96 -6.23 1.22 7.80
C LEU A 96 -6.44 0.09 8.81
N VAL A 97 -7.53 0.12 9.57
CA VAL A 97 -7.90 -0.97 10.50
C VAL A 97 -8.15 -2.28 9.73
N SER A 98 -8.89 -2.22 8.63
CA SER A 98 -9.16 -3.40 7.79
C SER A 98 -7.87 -4.01 7.22
N LEU A 99 -6.97 -3.17 6.67
CA LEU A 99 -5.69 -3.63 6.13
C LEU A 99 -4.78 -4.20 7.22
N SER A 100 -4.76 -3.59 8.41
CA SER A 100 -3.99 -4.11 9.55
C SER A 100 -4.46 -5.51 9.94
N ALA A 101 -5.78 -5.72 10.05
CA ALA A 101 -6.36 -7.02 10.39
C ALA A 101 -6.10 -8.08 9.29
N GLU A 102 -6.11 -7.69 8.02
CA GLU A 102 -5.74 -8.59 6.92
C GLU A 102 -4.26 -8.98 6.97
N ASN A 103 -3.39 -8.01 7.29
CA ASN A 103 -1.96 -8.24 7.37
C ASN A 103 -1.59 -9.20 8.51
N GLU A 104 -2.24 -9.08 9.67
CA GLU A 104 -2.11 -10.04 10.77
C GLU A 104 -2.54 -11.45 10.35
N LYS A 105 -3.69 -11.59 9.67
CA LYS A 105 -4.16 -12.89 9.14
C LYS A 105 -3.20 -13.49 8.11
N LEU A 106 -2.59 -12.65 7.28
CA LEU A 106 -1.59 -13.10 6.30
C LEU A 106 -0.33 -13.60 7.00
N LYS A 107 0.13 -12.88 8.03
CA LYS A 107 1.28 -13.27 8.86
C LYS A 107 1.03 -14.62 9.55
N ASP A 108 -0.13 -14.81 10.16
CA ASP A 108 -0.48 -16.08 10.81
C ASP A 108 -0.50 -17.26 9.82
N ARG A 109 -1.00 -17.03 8.60
CA ARG A 109 -1.00 -18.05 7.54
C ARG A 109 0.42 -18.37 7.06
N TYR A 110 1.25 -17.35 6.94
CA TYR A 110 2.66 -17.51 6.58
C TYR A 110 3.40 -18.34 7.64
N ASP A 111 3.26 -17.98 8.92
CA ASP A 111 3.93 -18.68 10.02
C ASP A 111 3.51 -20.15 10.13
N LYS A 112 2.21 -20.44 9.93
CA LYS A 112 1.73 -21.84 9.87
C LYS A 112 2.35 -22.61 8.71
N LYS A 113 2.33 -22.02 7.51
CA LYS A 113 2.87 -22.65 6.31
C LYS A 113 4.39 -22.85 6.38
N GLN A 114 5.10 -21.94 7.05
CA GLN A 114 6.52 -22.08 7.30
C GLN A 114 6.81 -23.28 8.22
N LYS A 115 6.04 -23.44 9.31
CA LYS A 115 6.17 -24.61 10.19
C LYS A 115 5.88 -25.92 9.47
N ASP A 116 4.84 -25.96 8.65
CA ASP A 116 4.51 -27.14 7.85
C ASP A 116 5.63 -27.48 6.86
N TYR A 117 6.19 -26.46 6.21
CA TYR A 117 7.34 -26.61 5.32
C TYR A 117 8.56 -27.17 6.05
N ASP A 118 8.92 -26.61 7.20
CA ASP A 118 10.07 -27.06 7.99
C ASP A 118 9.87 -28.52 8.47
N SER A 119 8.64 -28.90 8.83
CA SER A 119 8.28 -30.28 9.18
C SER A 119 8.48 -31.24 8.00
N LEU A 120 7.99 -30.86 6.82
CA LEU A 120 8.14 -31.66 5.59
C LEU A 120 9.61 -31.81 5.18
N VAL A 121 10.42 -30.76 5.33
CA VAL A 121 11.86 -30.82 5.05
C VAL A 121 12.54 -31.82 5.98
N ASN A 122 12.24 -31.78 7.28
CA ASN A 122 12.79 -32.73 8.24
C ASN A 122 12.36 -34.18 7.98
N GLU A 123 11.10 -34.40 7.60
CA GLU A 123 10.60 -35.72 7.22
C GLU A 123 11.29 -36.24 5.95
N ASN A 124 11.46 -35.38 4.94
CA ASN A 124 12.16 -35.73 3.71
C ASN A 124 13.62 -36.13 3.97
N GLN A 125 14.32 -35.39 4.85
CA GLN A 125 15.68 -35.74 5.27
C GLN A 125 15.75 -37.13 5.92
N LYS A 126 14.82 -37.45 6.83
CA LYS A 126 14.74 -38.78 7.44
C LYS A 126 14.49 -39.88 6.41
N LEU A 127 13.56 -39.66 5.49
CA LEU A 127 13.27 -40.62 4.42
C LEU A 127 14.49 -40.85 3.51
N ILE A 128 15.30 -39.81 3.24
CA ILE A 128 16.55 -39.94 2.49
C ILE A 128 17.57 -40.78 3.27
N GLU A 129 17.68 -40.59 4.58
CA GLU A 129 18.57 -41.38 5.44
C GLU A 129 18.13 -42.85 5.49
N ASP A 130 16.84 -43.10 5.69
CA ASP A 130 16.25 -44.44 5.69
C ASP A 130 16.48 -45.13 4.33
N ALA A 131 16.26 -44.43 3.22
CA ALA A 131 16.52 -44.95 1.89
C ALA A 131 17.99 -45.36 1.69
N LYS A 132 18.94 -44.56 2.21
CA LYS A 132 20.37 -44.92 2.19
C LYS A 132 20.64 -46.17 3.02
N GLN A 133 20.06 -46.29 4.21
CA GLN A 133 20.21 -47.46 5.06
C GLN A 133 19.64 -48.73 4.42
N PHE A 134 18.45 -48.64 3.80
CA PHE A 134 17.87 -49.76 3.08
C PHE A 134 18.72 -50.17 1.87
N ASN A 135 19.28 -49.21 1.11
CA ASN A 135 20.17 -49.53 0.00
C ASN A 135 21.44 -50.26 0.45
N LEU A 136 22.01 -49.90 1.61
CA LEU A 136 23.14 -50.65 2.20
C LEU A 136 22.74 -52.09 2.54
N LYS A 137 21.61 -52.28 3.21
CA LYS A 137 21.10 -53.62 3.54
C LYS A 137 20.81 -54.46 2.29
N ILE A 138 20.23 -53.86 1.24
CA ILE A 138 20.00 -54.54 -0.03
C ILE A 138 21.32 -55.02 -0.63
N LYS A 139 22.36 -54.17 -0.59
CA LYS A 139 23.69 -54.53 -1.08
C LYS A 139 24.29 -55.70 -0.27
N GLU A 140 24.24 -55.63 1.06
CA GLU A 140 24.70 -56.71 1.94
C GLU A 140 23.99 -58.04 1.64
N CYS A 141 22.65 -58.04 1.55
CA CYS A 141 21.89 -59.23 1.19
C CYS A 141 22.22 -59.74 -0.22
N THR A 142 22.50 -58.83 -1.17
CA THR A 142 22.89 -59.21 -2.54
C THR A 142 24.24 -59.92 -2.54
N ASP A 143 25.22 -59.37 -1.82
CA ASP A 143 26.56 -59.95 -1.66
C ASP A 143 26.48 -61.34 -0.98
N GLU A 144 25.62 -61.50 0.04
CA GLU A 144 25.36 -62.78 0.68
C GLU A 144 24.73 -63.80 -0.27
N VAL A 145 23.75 -63.38 -1.08
CA VAL A 145 23.12 -64.25 -2.09
C VAL A 145 24.14 -64.71 -3.13
N GLU A 146 25.01 -63.82 -3.60
CA GLU A 146 26.09 -64.18 -4.53
C GLU A 146 27.07 -65.18 -3.90
N LYS A 147 27.45 -64.97 -2.63
CA LYS A 147 28.30 -65.90 -1.89
C LYS A 147 27.65 -67.28 -1.78
N ILE A 148 26.40 -67.36 -1.31
CA ILE A 148 25.66 -68.64 -1.19
C ILE A 148 25.54 -69.32 -2.55
N LYS A 149 25.30 -68.57 -3.63
CA LYS A 149 25.25 -69.12 -4.99
C LYS A 149 26.59 -69.71 -5.42
N SER A 150 27.72 -69.05 -5.09
CA SER A 150 29.05 -69.58 -5.38
C SER A 150 29.36 -70.85 -4.59
N GLU A 151 29.01 -70.89 -3.30
CA GLU A 151 29.18 -72.07 -2.45
C GLU A 151 28.33 -73.23 -2.94
N LYS A 152 27.08 -72.97 -3.33
CA LYS A 152 26.19 -73.96 -3.93
C LYS A 152 26.82 -74.58 -5.18
N ASN A 153 27.33 -73.76 -6.10
CA ASN A 153 27.95 -74.26 -7.33
C ASN A 153 29.18 -75.14 -7.03
N SER A 154 30.02 -74.74 -6.09
CA SER A 154 31.19 -75.52 -5.66
C SER A 154 30.79 -76.88 -5.06
N LEU A 155 29.73 -76.92 -4.25
CA LEU A 155 29.20 -78.17 -3.72
C LEU A 155 28.59 -79.06 -4.82
N GLU A 156 27.89 -78.48 -5.79
CA GLU A 156 27.37 -79.22 -6.95
C GLU A 156 28.50 -79.86 -7.77
N GLU A 157 29.61 -79.15 -7.99
CA GLU A 157 30.81 -79.68 -8.65
C GLU A 157 31.44 -80.82 -7.85
N GLN A 158 31.62 -80.66 -6.54
CA GLN A 158 32.16 -81.71 -5.66
C GLN A 158 31.28 -82.97 -5.66
N ILE A 159 29.96 -82.80 -5.65
CA ILE A 159 29.00 -83.92 -5.73
C ILE A 159 29.17 -84.64 -7.07
N PHE A 160 29.29 -83.91 -8.17
CA PHE A 160 29.50 -84.50 -9.49
C PHE A 160 30.81 -85.30 -9.57
N GLU A 161 31.90 -84.76 -9.04
CA GLU A 161 33.19 -85.47 -8.96
C GLU A 161 33.11 -86.73 -8.09
N ALA A 162 32.46 -86.64 -6.93
CA ALA A 162 32.25 -87.78 -6.04
C ALA A 162 31.40 -88.87 -6.72
N GLN A 163 30.32 -88.50 -7.43
CA GLN A 163 29.51 -89.42 -8.22
C GLN A 163 30.33 -90.13 -9.29
N LYS A 164 31.17 -89.40 -10.03
CA LYS A 164 32.07 -89.99 -11.04
C LYS A 164 33.02 -91.00 -10.42
N ARG A 165 33.65 -90.66 -9.28
CA ARG A 165 34.55 -91.55 -8.55
C ARG A 165 33.85 -92.81 -8.06
N ILE A 166 32.61 -92.70 -7.56
CA ILE A 166 31.80 -93.86 -7.16
C ILE A 166 31.57 -94.80 -8.35
N ILE A 167 31.23 -94.26 -9.53
CA ILE A 167 31.04 -95.05 -10.75
C ILE A 167 32.34 -95.77 -11.13
N ASP A 168 33.46 -95.07 -11.12
CA ASP A 168 34.76 -95.65 -11.48
C ASP A 168 35.16 -96.77 -10.51
N LEU A 169 35.00 -96.57 -9.20
CA LEU A 169 35.25 -97.59 -8.17
C LEU A 169 34.30 -98.79 -8.29
N ASN A 170 33.01 -98.56 -8.61
CA ASN A 170 32.06 -99.65 -8.82
C ASN A 170 32.47 -100.52 -10.01
N ARG A 171 32.92 -99.92 -11.12
CA ARG A 171 33.45 -100.67 -12.27
C ARG A 171 34.69 -101.47 -11.91
N GLU A 172 35.58 -100.92 -11.09
CA GLU A 172 36.77 -101.64 -10.61
C GLU A 172 36.36 -102.84 -9.74
N ILE A 173 35.41 -102.68 -8.83
CA ILE A 173 34.86 -103.77 -8.01
C ILE A 173 34.23 -104.87 -8.88
N GLU A 174 33.42 -104.50 -9.89
CA GLU A 174 32.85 -105.47 -10.84
C GLU A 174 33.96 -106.28 -11.52
N SER A 175 35.00 -105.61 -12.01
CA SER A 175 36.13 -106.28 -12.68
C SER A 175 36.94 -107.21 -11.76
N LEU A 176 36.95 -106.94 -10.45
CA LEU A 176 37.63 -107.78 -9.46
C LEU A 176 36.77 -108.99 -9.03
N ASN A 177 35.45 -108.85 -9.00
CA ASN A 177 34.52 -109.95 -8.70
C ASN A 177 34.36 -110.94 -9.86
N ASP A 178 34.61 -110.52 -11.10
CA ASP A 178 34.56 -111.37 -12.30
C ASP A 178 35.85 -112.20 -12.54
N ARG A 179 36.82 -112.16 -11.60
CA ARG A 179 38.02 -113.00 -11.58
C ARG A 179 37.91 -114.14 -10.57
#